data_AF-A0A4S8LJE7-F1
#
_entry.id   AF-A0A4S8LJE7-F1
#
_cell.length_a   1.000
_cell.length_b   1.000
_cell.length_c   1.000
_cell.angle_alpha   90.00
_cell.angle_beta   90.00
_cell.angle_gamma   90.00
#
_symmetry.space_group_name_H-M   'P 1'
#
loop_
_entity.id
_entity.type
_entity.pdbx_description
1 polymer ?
#
loop_
_entity_poly.entity_id
_entity_poly.type
_entity_poly.pdbx_seq_one_letter_code
_entity_poly.pdbx_strand_id
1 'polypeptide(L)'
;KLHIPYPENAHGFYYFYKPSENVPKFAGGIRFRVCSSPDPENFQDGYDLLGNSGLPWQLSNFALAIEPFYKPFGEELVRNGELKPEVLEQCRELARSAKLLHAPHQTVVYALKQPFPMILGQATARIWVANEKRLVALTLRNQVLAP
;
A
#
# COMPACT_ATOMS: atom_id res chain seq x y z
N LYS A 1 15.70 1.90 -8.69
CA LYS A 1 15.16 2.16 -7.33
C LYS A 1 16.31 2.68 -6.48
N LEU A 2 16.18 3.84 -5.85
CA LEU A 2 17.13 4.24 -4.80
C LEU A 2 16.83 3.36 -3.59
N HIS A 3 17.83 2.61 -3.12
CA HIS A 3 17.73 1.86 -1.88
C HIS A 3 17.88 2.85 -0.73
N ILE A 4 16.80 3.06 0.03
CA ILE A 4 16.80 3.97 1.16
C ILE A 4 16.91 3.12 2.41
N PRO A 5 17.98 3.31 3.20
CA PRO A 5 18.13 2.56 4.44
C PRO A 5 16.97 2.88 5.39
N TYR A 6 16.65 1.94 6.26
CA TYR A 6 15.81 2.25 7.41
C TYR A 6 16.43 3.41 8.19
N PRO A 7 15.61 4.31 8.77
CA PRO A 7 16.12 5.35 9.66
C PRO A 7 16.98 4.73 10.77
N GLU A 8 18.03 5.43 11.18
CA GLU A 8 18.82 5.05 12.34
C GLU A 8 17.90 4.93 13.56
N ASN A 9 18.02 3.83 14.32
CA ASN A 9 17.18 3.49 15.47
C ASN A 9 15.69 3.24 15.14
N ALA A 10 15.35 2.79 13.93
CA ALA A 10 14.02 2.30 13.61
C ALA A 10 13.73 0.94 14.32
N HIS A 11 13.53 0.98 15.63
CA HIS A 11 12.93 -0.12 16.39
C HIS A 11 11.42 -0.12 16.14
N GLY A 12 10.80 -1.30 16.09
CA GLY A 12 9.39 -1.35 15.75
C GLY A 12 8.87 -2.71 15.32
N PHE A 13 7.66 -2.69 14.79
CA PHE A 13 6.91 -3.89 14.44
C PHE A 13 6.22 -3.76 13.09
N TYR A 14 6.22 -4.86 12.35
CA TYR A 14 5.27 -5.02 11.26
C TYR A 14 3.89 -5.33 11.83
N TYR A 15 2.88 -4.66 11.31
CA TYR A 15 1.49 -4.91 11.70
C TYR A 15 0.58 -4.89 10.47
N PHE A 16 -0.52 -5.63 10.56
CA PHE A 16 -1.53 -5.63 9.52
C PHE A 16 -2.49 -4.45 9.69
N TYR A 17 -2.44 -3.52 8.74
CA TYR A 17 -3.31 -2.35 8.71
C TYR A 17 -4.56 -2.64 7.87
N LYS A 18 -5.72 -2.57 8.53
CA LYS A 18 -7.05 -2.59 7.90
C LYS A 18 -7.67 -1.19 8.00
N PRO A 19 -7.98 -0.52 6.87
CA PRO A 19 -8.76 0.70 6.89
C PRO A 19 -10.21 0.43 7.35
N SER A 20 -11.03 1.48 7.49
CA SER A 20 -12.43 1.37 7.93
C SER A 20 -13.25 0.34 7.13
N GLU A 21 -14.23 -0.31 7.76
CA GLU A 21 -15.12 -1.31 7.13
C GLU A 21 -15.87 -0.82 5.86
N ASN A 22 -15.95 0.49 5.64
CA ASN A 22 -16.60 1.09 4.48
C ASN A 22 -15.71 1.17 3.21
N VAL A 23 -14.53 0.56 3.22
CA VAL A 23 -13.67 0.48 2.03
C VAL A 23 -13.60 -0.95 1.48
N PRO A 24 -13.20 -1.16 0.21
CA PRO A 24 -13.07 -2.50 -0.35
C PRO A 24 -12.13 -3.39 0.49
N LYS A 25 -12.46 -4.67 0.62
CA LYS A 25 -11.72 -5.63 1.46
C LYS A 25 -10.25 -5.83 1.09
N PHE A 26 -9.89 -5.55 -0.16
CA PHE A 26 -8.50 -5.56 -0.62
C PHE A 26 -7.70 -4.33 -0.18
N ALA A 27 -8.32 -3.33 0.40
CA ALA A 27 -7.62 -2.16 0.93
C ALA A 27 -6.77 -2.54 2.15
N GLY A 28 -5.71 -1.76 2.37
CA GLY A 28 -4.75 -2.01 3.46
C GLY A 28 -3.55 -2.85 3.03
N GLY A 29 -2.94 -3.48 4.02
CA GLY A 29 -1.68 -4.22 3.86
C GLY A 29 -0.81 -4.16 5.12
N ILE A 30 0.45 -4.53 4.97
CA ILE A 30 1.42 -4.49 6.06
C ILE A 30 2.02 -3.08 6.14
N ARG A 31 2.13 -2.54 7.36
CA ARG A 31 2.88 -1.32 7.68
C ARG A 31 3.94 -1.61 8.72
N PHE A 32 4.87 -0.68 8.89
CA PHE A 32 5.88 -0.72 9.94
C PHE A 32 5.62 0.41 10.93
N ARG A 33 5.39 0.07 12.20
CA ARG A 33 5.27 1.02 13.30
C ARG A 33 6.65 1.21 13.91
N VAL A 34 7.17 2.44 13.89
CA VAL A 34 8.37 2.82 14.63
C VAL A 34 7.99 3.09 16.07
N CYS A 35 8.69 2.47 17.01
CA CYS A 35 8.48 2.58 18.45
C CYS A 35 9.80 2.99 19.14
N SER A 36 9.70 3.54 20.35
CA SER A 36 10.86 3.89 21.18
C SER A 36 11.67 2.67 21.62
N SER A 37 11.05 1.50 21.69
CA SER A 37 11.66 0.22 22.05
C SER A 37 10.92 -0.96 21.40
N PRO A 38 11.47 -2.20 21.43
CA PRO A 38 10.79 -3.40 20.97
C PRO A 38 9.78 -3.97 22.00
N ASP A 39 9.31 -3.15 22.95
CA ASP A 39 8.23 -3.52 23.86
C ASP A 39 6.87 -3.29 23.17
N PRO A 40 5.99 -4.32 23.08
CA PRO A 40 4.64 -4.17 22.52
C PRO A 40 3.78 -3.09 23.19
N GLU A 41 4.03 -2.76 24.46
CA GLU A 41 3.30 -1.69 25.15
C GLU A 41 3.49 -0.32 24.47
N ASN A 42 4.64 -0.10 23.83
CA ASN A 42 4.95 1.14 23.12
C ASN A 42 4.30 1.23 21.73
N PHE A 43 3.53 0.23 21.30
CA PHE A 43 2.93 0.22 19.96
C PHE A 43 1.97 1.41 19.74
N GLN A 44 1.17 1.74 20.76
CA GLN A 44 0.17 2.81 20.65
C GLN A 44 0.81 4.20 20.52
N ASP A 45 1.94 4.41 21.20
CA ASP A 45 2.67 5.68 21.21
C ASP A 45 3.64 5.82 20.02
N GLY A 46 3.89 4.73 19.29
CA GLY A 46 4.70 4.74 18.08
C GLY A 46 4.08 5.52 16.93
N TYR A 47 4.76 5.60 15.80
CA TYR A 47 4.26 6.22 14.56
C TYR A 47 4.54 5.35 13.34
N ASP A 48 3.78 5.52 12.27
CA ASP A 48 4.04 4.77 11.03
C ASP A 48 5.34 5.28 10.38
N LEU A 49 6.21 4.34 9.98
CA LEU A 49 7.35 4.65 9.12
C LEU A 49 6.84 5.31 7.84
N LEU A 50 7.40 6.46 7.47
CA LEU A 50 7.02 7.17 6.25
C LEU A 50 7.88 6.70 5.09
N GLY A 51 7.26 6.53 3.92
CA GLY A 51 7.99 6.40 2.66
C GLY A 51 8.41 7.77 2.11
N ASN A 52 9.11 7.77 0.98
CA ASN A 52 9.58 9.00 0.31
C ASN A 52 8.46 9.97 -0.08
N SER A 53 7.24 9.47 -0.16
CA SER A 53 6.04 10.26 -0.42
C SER A 53 5.58 11.09 0.78
N GLY A 54 6.15 10.89 1.96
CA GLY A 54 5.62 11.41 3.23
C GLY A 54 4.35 10.69 3.71
N LEU A 55 3.92 9.64 3.00
CA LEU A 55 2.81 8.77 3.43
C LEU A 55 3.36 7.56 4.19
N PRO A 56 2.55 6.94 5.06
CA PRO A 56 2.89 5.66 5.68
C PRO A 56 3.39 4.66 4.65
N TRP A 57 4.57 4.11 4.91
CA TRP A 57 5.13 3.00 4.16
C TRP A 57 4.21 1.79 4.30
N GLN A 58 3.91 1.13 3.18
CA GLN A 58 2.96 0.03 3.16
C GLN A 58 3.33 -0.99 2.07
N LEU A 59 3.30 -2.26 2.43
CA LEU A 59 3.15 -3.37 1.47
C LEU A 59 1.66 -3.62 1.27
N SER A 60 1.11 -3.12 0.17
CA SER A 60 -0.31 -3.28 -0.14
C SER A 60 -0.69 -4.75 -0.32
N ASN A 61 -1.96 -5.09 -0.08
CA ASN A 61 -2.45 -6.44 -0.39
C ASN A 61 -2.26 -6.82 -1.87
N PHE A 62 -2.19 -5.84 -2.78
CA PHE A 62 -1.80 -6.08 -4.17
C PHE A 62 -0.36 -6.58 -4.27
N ALA A 63 0.59 -5.93 -3.60
CA ALA A 63 1.98 -6.38 -3.57
C ALA A 63 2.11 -7.78 -2.95
N LEU A 64 1.44 -8.04 -1.82
CA LEU A 64 1.38 -9.37 -1.19
C LEU A 64 0.81 -10.44 -2.12
N ALA A 65 -0.14 -10.07 -2.98
CA ALA A 65 -0.81 -10.98 -3.89
C ALA A 65 -0.03 -11.24 -5.20
N ILE A 66 0.74 -10.27 -5.71
CA ILE A 66 1.32 -10.38 -7.05
C ILE A 66 2.85 -10.47 -7.07
N GLU A 67 3.55 -10.02 -6.02
CA GLU A 67 5.00 -10.12 -5.96
C GLU A 67 5.46 -11.44 -5.34
N PRO A 68 6.25 -12.26 -6.07
CA PRO A 68 6.75 -13.52 -5.53
C PRO A 68 7.53 -13.36 -4.22
N PHE A 69 8.27 -12.26 -4.08
CA PHE A 69 9.05 -11.97 -2.87
C PHE A 69 8.17 -11.73 -1.65
N TYR A 70 6.97 -11.16 -1.81
CA TYR A 70 6.07 -10.86 -0.69
C TYR A 70 4.97 -11.91 -0.47
N LYS A 71 4.84 -12.89 -1.37
CA LYS A 71 3.85 -13.97 -1.27
C LYS A 71 3.84 -14.68 0.09
N PRO A 72 4.99 -15.01 0.73
CA PRO A 72 4.99 -15.67 2.03
C PRO A 72 4.34 -14.83 3.14
N PHE A 73 4.47 -13.51 3.11
CA PHE A 73 3.80 -12.64 4.08
C PHE A 73 2.28 -12.67 3.93
N GLY A 74 1.78 -12.70 2.69
CA GLY A 74 0.34 -12.85 2.43
C GLY A 74 -0.19 -14.21 2.92
N GLU A 75 0.58 -15.28 2.72
CA GLU A 75 0.23 -16.63 3.20
C GLU A 75 0.22 -16.72 4.73
N GLU A 76 1.16 -16.06 5.42
CA GLU A 76 1.17 -15.94 6.87
C GLU A 76 -0.09 -15.24 7.42
N LEU A 77 -0.47 -14.10 6.82
CA LEU A 77 -1.69 -13.37 7.22
C LEU A 77 -2.98 -14.18 6.97
N VAL A 78 -2.97 -15.08 5.98
CA VAL A 78 -4.09 -16.00 5.75
C VAL A 78 -4.12 -17.10 6.80
N ARG A 79 -2.97 -17.68 7.12
CA ARG A 79 -2.84 -18.73 8.14
C ARG A 79 -3.26 -18.24 9.53
N ASN A 80 -2.92 -17.02 9.89
CA ASN A 80 -3.26 -16.43 11.20
C ASN A 80 -4.65 -15.77 11.23
N GLY A 81 -5.35 -15.73 10.10
CA GLY A 81 -6.74 -15.28 10.00
C GLY A 81 -6.94 -13.77 9.93
N GLU A 82 -5.87 -12.96 9.84
CA GLU A 82 -6.00 -11.52 9.65
C GLU A 82 -6.47 -11.17 8.25
N LEU A 83 -6.17 -12.01 7.25
CA LEU A 83 -6.57 -11.83 5.86
C LEU A 83 -7.30 -13.07 5.34
N LYS A 84 -8.39 -12.87 4.60
CA LYS A 84 -9.08 -13.99 3.94
C LYS A 84 -8.41 -14.31 2.60
N PRO A 85 -8.25 -15.60 2.21
CA PRO A 85 -7.56 -15.96 0.96
C PRO A 85 -8.23 -15.36 -0.28
N GLU A 86 -9.55 -15.16 -0.25
CA GLU A 86 -10.32 -14.57 -1.36
C GLU A 86 -9.90 -13.12 -1.62
N VAL A 87 -9.38 -12.41 -0.61
CA VAL A 87 -8.89 -11.03 -0.78
C VAL A 87 -7.63 -11.01 -1.65
N LEU A 88 -6.70 -11.93 -1.42
CA LEU A 88 -5.50 -12.04 -2.24
C LEU A 88 -5.83 -12.47 -3.66
N GLU A 89 -6.80 -13.36 -3.85
CA GLU A 89 -7.24 -13.76 -5.19
C GLU A 89 -7.93 -12.60 -5.93
N GLN A 90 -8.80 -11.86 -5.24
CA GLN A 90 -9.41 -10.65 -5.80
C GLN A 90 -8.35 -9.62 -6.22
N CYS A 91 -7.30 -9.41 -5.41
CA CYS A 91 -6.16 -8.56 -5.80
C CYS A 91 -5.50 -9.04 -7.11
N ARG A 92 -5.26 -10.35 -7.25
CA ARG A 92 -4.67 -10.95 -8.46
C ARG A 92 -5.55 -10.75 -9.69
N GLU A 93 -6.85 -10.99 -9.56
CA GLU A 93 -7.82 -10.81 -10.64
C GLU A 93 -7.92 -9.34 -11.08
N LEU A 94 -8.05 -8.43 -10.12
CA LEU A 94 -8.08 -6.99 -10.39
C LEU A 94 -6.79 -6.53 -11.07
N ALA A 95 -5.63 -6.96 -10.56
CA ALA A 95 -4.33 -6.62 -11.16
C ALA A 95 -4.20 -7.20 -12.58
N ARG A 96 -4.66 -8.43 -12.82
CA ARG A 96 -4.66 -9.06 -14.15
C ARG A 96 -5.54 -8.28 -15.13
N SER A 97 -6.77 -7.94 -14.74
CA SER A 97 -7.70 -7.17 -15.58
C SER A 97 -7.16 -5.79 -15.94
N ALA A 98 -6.42 -5.16 -15.02
CA ALA A 98 -5.83 -3.84 -15.15
C ALA A 98 -4.44 -3.85 -15.81
N LYS A 99 -3.90 -5.03 -16.15
CA LYS A 99 -2.51 -5.21 -16.65
C LYS A 99 -1.45 -4.66 -15.68
N LEU A 100 -1.67 -4.85 -14.38
CA LEU A 100 -0.84 -4.36 -13.27
C LEU A 100 0.06 -5.43 -12.63
N LEU A 101 0.08 -6.66 -13.15
CA LEU A 101 0.86 -7.75 -12.58
C LEU A 101 2.36 -7.44 -12.45
N HIS A 102 2.90 -6.56 -13.29
CA HIS A 102 4.30 -6.13 -13.26
C HIS A 102 4.54 -4.79 -12.57
N ALA A 103 3.50 -4.21 -11.97
CA ALA A 103 3.54 -2.89 -11.34
C ALA A 103 2.88 -2.92 -9.94
N PRO A 104 3.43 -3.71 -9.00
CA PRO A 104 2.84 -3.96 -7.69
C PRO A 104 2.86 -2.77 -6.73
N HIS A 105 3.78 -1.84 -6.93
CA HIS A 105 3.92 -0.63 -6.12
C HIS A 105 3.12 0.56 -6.67
N GLN A 106 2.18 0.34 -7.59
CA GLN A 106 1.34 1.41 -8.11
C GLN A 106 0.40 1.92 -7.02
N THR A 107 0.13 3.22 -7.05
CA THR A 107 -0.84 3.81 -6.12
C THR A 107 -2.25 3.42 -6.53
N VAL A 108 -2.91 2.66 -5.64
CA VAL A 108 -4.33 2.32 -5.74
C VAL A 108 -5.12 3.16 -4.73
N VAL A 109 -6.04 3.98 -5.25
CA VAL A 109 -6.95 4.83 -4.48
C VAL A 109 -8.30 4.13 -4.41
N TYR A 110 -8.77 3.80 -3.21
CA TYR A 110 -9.97 3.01 -2.94
C TYR A 110 -11.00 3.74 -2.07
N ALA A 111 -10.69 4.95 -1.59
CA ALA A 111 -11.60 5.76 -0.79
C ALA A 111 -11.54 7.25 -1.18
N LEU A 112 -12.64 7.96 -0.98
CA LEU A 112 -12.65 9.43 -1.06
C LEU A 112 -11.78 10.02 0.04
N LYS A 113 -11.09 11.13 -0.26
CA LYS A 113 -10.13 11.81 0.63
C LYS A 113 -8.90 10.95 1.00
N GLN A 114 -8.68 9.81 0.35
CA GLN A 114 -7.45 9.05 0.52
C GLN A 114 -6.27 9.83 -0.07
N PRO A 115 -5.20 10.09 0.70
CA PRO A 115 -4.01 10.73 0.17
C PRO A 115 -3.26 9.78 -0.78
N PHE A 116 -2.66 10.34 -1.82
CA PHE A 116 -1.79 9.62 -2.74
C PHE A 116 -0.61 10.51 -3.14
N PRO A 117 0.57 9.93 -3.41
CA PRO A 117 1.71 10.72 -3.82
C PRO A 117 1.54 11.24 -5.24
N MET A 118 1.95 12.49 -5.45
CA MET A 118 2.05 13.09 -6.77
C MET A 118 3.35 13.89 -6.85
N ILE A 119 4.19 13.58 -7.83
CA ILE A 119 5.44 14.30 -8.04
C ILE A 119 5.13 15.57 -8.84
N LEU A 120 5.20 16.72 -8.18
CA LEU A 120 5.12 18.02 -8.83
C LEU A 120 6.35 18.20 -9.75
N GLY A 121 6.11 18.47 -11.03
CA GLY A 121 7.15 18.52 -12.07
C GLY A 121 7.00 17.45 -13.16
N GLN A 122 6.20 16.41 -12.94
CA GLN A 122 5.76 15.54 -14.02
C GLN A 122 4.52 16.11 -14.70
N ALA A 123 4.50 16.05 -16.05
CA ALA A 123 3.37 16.53 -16.84
C ALA A 123 2.08 15.73 -16.58
N THR A 124 2.22 14.46 -16.19
CA THR A 124 1.10 13.60 -15.83
C THR A 124 1.43 12.74 -14.63
N ALA A 125 0.40 12.43 -13.83
CA ALA A 125 0.45 11.41 -12.79
C ALA A 125 -0.62 10.36 -13.09
N ARG A 126 -0.23 9.09 -13.11
CA ARG A 126 -1.17 7.98 -13.32
C ARG A 126 -1.45 7.31 -11.98
N ILE A 127 -2.71 7.27 -11.60
CA ILE A 127 -3.20 6.54 -10.42
C ILE A 127 -4.23 5.50 -10.84
N TRP A 128 -4.47 4.52 -9.98
CA TRP A 128 -5.52 3.53 -10.18
C TRP A 128 -6.62 3.75 -9.17
N VAL A 129 -7.82 4.04 -9.65
CA VAL A 129 -8.99 4.17 -8.80
C VAL A 129 -9.69 2.83 -8.75
N ALA A 130 -9.86 2.31 -7.55
CA ALA A 130 -10.50 1.03 -7.29
C ALA A 130 -11.95 1.23 -6.85
N ASN A 131 -12.82 0.37 -7.37
CA ASN A 131 -14.02 -0.03 -6.67
C ASN A 131 -13.94 -1.53 -6.38
N GLU A 132 -14.97 -2.12 -5.79
CA GLU A 132 -14.95 -3.55 -5.41
C GLU A 132 -14.69 -4.52 -6.58
N LYS A 133 -14.94 -4.11 -7.83
CA LYS A 133 -14.93 -5.01 -8.99
C LYS A 133 -13.93 -4.65 -10.09
N ARG A 134 -13.37 -3.45 -10.08
CA ARG A 134 -12.47 -2.98 -11.14
C ARG A 134 -11.46 -1.97 -10.62
N LEU A 135 -10.33 -1.92 -11.33
CA LEU A 135 -9.37 -0.83 -11.28
C LEU A 135 -9.48 -0.02 -12.56
N VAL A 136 -9.61 1.29 -12.43
CA VAL A 136 -9.65 2.23 -13.55
C VAL A 136 -8.43 3.13 -13.46
N ALA A 137 -7.67 3.22 -14.54
CA ALA A 137 -6.56 4.18 -14.62
C ALA A 137 -7.11 5.60 -14.75
N LEU A 138 -6.68 6.49 -13.87
CA LEU A 138 -6.91 7.92 -13.99
C LEU A 138 -5.58 8.62 -14.25
N THR A 139 -5.50 9.36 -15.35
CA THR A 139 -4.35 10.20 -15.67
C THR A 139 -4.66 11.64 -15.29
N LEU A 140 -4.03 12.11 -14.22
CA LEU A 140 -4.06 13.50 -13.81
C LEU A 140 -3.04 14.25 -14.64
N ARG A 141 -3.42 15.39 -15.25
CA ARG A 141 -2.51 16.25 -16.00
C ARG A 141 -2.19 17.47 -15.17
N ASN A 142 -0.91 17.77 -15.03
CA ASN A 142 -0.46 18.99 -14.38
C ASN A 142 -0.56 20.15 -15.38
N GLN A 143 -1.61 20.98 -15.27
CA GLN A 143 -1.81 22.13 -16.15
C GLN A 143 -0.89 23.32 -15.82
N VAL A 144 -0.15 23.27 -14.71
CA VAL A 144 0.76 24.36 -14.28
C VAL A 144 2.08 24.36 -15.06
N LEU A 145 2.34 23.35 -15.90
CA LEU A 145 3.54 23.23 -16.74
C LEU A 145 3.30 23.59 -18.22
N ALA A 146 2.15 24.17 -18.57
CA ALA A 146 1.95 24.73 -19.89
C ALA A 146 2.61 26.13 -19.96
N PRO A 147 3.54 26.38 -20.90
CA PRO A 147 4.09 27.72 -21.13
C PRO A 147 3.02 28.70 -21.64
#